data_AF-A0A3D8QPK8-F1
#
_entry.id   AF-A0A3D8QPK8-F1
#
_cell.length_a   1.000
_cell.length_b   1.000
_cell.length_c   1.000
_cell.angle_alpha   90.00
_cell.angle_beta   90.00
_cell.angle_gamma   90.00
#
_symmetry.space_group_name_H-M   'P 1'
#
loop_
_entity.id
_entity.type
_entity.pdbx_description
1 polymer ?
#
loop_
_entity_poly.entity_id
_entity_poly.type
_entity_poly.pdbx_seq_one_letter_code
_entity_poly.pdbx_strand_id
1 'polypeptide(L)'
;MPLQLCPVELQDFDELASHATTYPPGEDLTGLPTPICCIVTTKEEAAARLAFHFNKQRTRFVGDPTVRYMKVIDTDNPNPIISIARWHFYPNGYDFEAEIPWEMHIPTPELQPSIPQDFNIPAHNHFLRSRDGARTSWVPANAPC
;
A
#
# COMPACT_ATOMS: atom_id res chain seq x y z
N MET A 1 -2.66 9.80 -25.49
CA MET A 1 -2.62 9.62 -24.03
C MET A 1 -1.26 10.05 -23.49
N PRO A 2 -1.13 11.30 -23.01
CA PRO A 2 0.04 11.74 -22.28
C PRO A 2 -0.08 11.32 -20.81
N LEU A 3 0.62 10.26 -20.41
CA LEU A 3 0.77 9.92 -18.99
C LEU A 3 1.71 10.91 -18.31
N GLN A 4 1.35 11.38 -17.12
CA GLN A 4 2.16 12.29 -16.32
C GLN A 4 2.63 11.62 -15.03
N LEU A 5 3.85 11.94 -14.62
CA LEU A 5 4.43 11.52 -13.36
C LEU A 5 4.44 12.71 -12.40
N CYS A 6 3.74 12.56 -11.28
CA CYS A 6 3.61 13.61 -10.28
C CYS A 6 3.95 13.07 -8.87
N PRO A 7 4.39 13.91 -7.93
CA PRO A 7 4.44 13.55 -6.52
C PRO A 7 3.04 13.23 -5.99
N VAL A 8 2.95 12.30 -5.04
CA VAL A 8 1.72 12.10 -4.26
C VAL A 8 1.59 13.21 -3.21
N GLU A 9 0.39 13.73 -3.07
CA GLU A 9 -0.04 14.68 -2.04
C GLU A 9 -0.97 13.98 -1.04
N LEU A 10 -1.10 14.54 0.17
CA LEU A 10 -1.87 13.91 1.24
C LEU A 10 -3.36 13.68 0.87
N GLN A 11 -3.93 14.60 0.08
CA GLN A 11 -5.31 14.51 -0.40
C GLN A 11 -5.54 13.41 -1.44
N ASP A 12 -4.48 12.97 -2.14
CA ASP A 12 -4.60 11.90 -3.15
C ASP A 12 -5.03 10.57 -2.52
N PHE A 13 -4.73 10.34 -1.23
CA PHE A 13 -5.15 9.11 -0.55
C PHE A 13 -6.68 9.01 -0.42
N ASP A 14 -7.39 10.14 -0.30
CA ASP A 14 -8.86 10.16 -0.30
C ASP A 14 -9.41 9.86 -1.70
N GLU A 15 -8.82 10.46 -2.74
CA GLU A 15 -9.16 10.20 -4.14
C GLU A 15 -8.96 8.72 -4.49
N LEU A 16 -7.78 8.18 -4.19
CA LEU A 16 -7.42 6.78 -4.41
C LEU A 16 -8.34 5.81 -3.64
N ALA A 17 -8.73 6.12 -2.41
CA ALA A 17 -9.68 5.30 -1.66
C ALA A 17 -11.09 5.31 -2.28
N SER A 18 -11.48 6.41 -2.93
CA SER A 18 -12.78 6.51 -3.61
C SER A 18 -12.89 5.64 -4.87
N HIS A 19 -11.76 5.21 -5.46
CA HIS A 19 -11.74 4.41 -6.69
C HIS A 19 -12.48 3.08 -6.59
N ALA A 20 -12.61 2.52 -5.38
CA ALA A 20 -13.40 1.30 -5.13
C ALA A 20 -14.88 1.44 -5.55
N THR A 21 -15.39 2.67 -5.66
CA THR A 21 -16.76 2.91 -6.13
C THR A 21 -16.89 2.83 -7.66
N THR A 22 -15.78 3.06 -8.36
CA THR A 22 -15.73 3.17 -9.83
C THR A 22 -15.44 1.82 -10.49
N TYR A 23 -14.45 1.09 -10.02
CA TYR A 23 -14.02 -0.17 -10.63
C TYR A 23 -14.84 -1.37 -10.14
N PRO A 24 -14.90 -2.47 -10.93
CA PRO A 24 -15.45 -3.74 -10.46
C PRO A 24 -14.72 -4.26 -9.19
N PRO A 25 -15.42 -4.99 -8.29
CA PRO A 25 -14.77 -5.65 -7.16
C PRO A 25 -13.61 -6.54 -7.62
N GLY A 26 -12.45 -6.40 -6.98
CA GLY A 26 -11.24 -7.13 -7.33
C GLY A 26 -10.31 -6.41 -8.30
N GLU A 27 -10.79 -5.38 -9.01
CA GLU A 27 -10.00 -4.51 -9.91
C GLU A 27 -9.65 -3.16 -9.26
N ASP A 28 -9.60 -3.11 -7.92
CA ASP A 28 -9.18 -1.91 -7.20
C ASP A 28 -7.66 -1.72 -7.18
N LEU A 29 -7.21 -0.54 -6.74
CA LEU A 29 -5.79 -0.18 -6.67
C LEU A 29 -5.05 -0.85 -5.49
N THR A 30 -5.25 -2.14 -5.27
CA THR A 30 -4.48 -2.94 -4.30
C THR A 30 -3.44 -3.83 -4.99
N GLY A 31 -2.20 -3.77 -4.49
CA GLY A 31 -1.11 -4.63 -4.94
C GLY A 31 -1.06 -5.95 -4.17
N LEU A 32 -0.38 -6.96 -4.71
CA LEU A 32 -0.09 -8.21 -4.00
C LEU A 32 0.68 -7.93 -2.69
N PRO A 33 0.41 -8.69 -1.61
CA PRO A 33 -0.44 -9.88 -1.53
C PRO A 33 -1.91 -9.58 -1.17
N THR A 34 -2.35 -8.31 -1.13
CA THR A 34 -3.69 -7.97 -0.68
C THR A 34 -4.81 -8.71 -1.42
N PRO A 35 -4.87 -8.75 -2.77
CA PRO A 35 -5.95 -9.44 -3.49
C PRO A 35 -6.10 -10.93 -3.18
N ILE A 36 -5.02 -11.60 -2.78
CA ILE A 36 -5.05 -13.04 -2.44
C ILE A 36 -5.37 -13.30 -0.95
N CYS A 37 -5.17 -12.30 -0.09
CA CYS A 37 -5.41 -12.42 1.35
C CYS A 37 -6.74 -11.78 1.80
N CYS A 38 -7.30 -10.88 1.00
CA CYS A 38 -8.58 -10.21 1.24
C CYS A 38 -9.36 -10.24 -0.07
N ILE A 39 -10.03 -11.36 -0.36
CA ILE A 39 -10.85 -11.51 -1.56
C ILE A 39 -12.12 -10.69 -1.35
N VAL A 40 -12.51 -9.95 -2.39
CA VAL A 40 -13.73 -9.12 -2.39
C VAL A 40 -14.62 -9.53 -3.55
N THR A 41 -15.92 -9.48 -3.32
CA THR A 41 -16.98 -9.86 -4.26
C THR A 41 -18.02 -8.75 -4.41
N THR A 42 -18.11 -7.84 -3.44
CA THR A 42 -19.01 -6.68 -3.45
C THR A 42 -18.24 -5.36 -3.54
N LYS A 43 -18.93 -4.28 -3.91
CA LYS A 43 -18.32 -2.94 -3.96
C LYS A 43 -18.02 -2.42 -2.56
N GLU A 44 -18.86 -2.78 -1.60
CA GLU A 44 -18.72 -2.44 -0.19
C GLU A 44 -17.46 -3.09 0.41
N GLU A 45 -17.21 -4.36 0.09
CA GLU A 45 -15.97 -5.06 0.48
C GLU A 45 -14.74 -4.42 -0.16
N ALA A 46 -14.79 -4.11 -1.46
CA ALA A 46 -13.71 -3.43 -2.16
C ALA A 46 -13.42 -2.04 -1.53
N ALA A 47 -14.46 -1.29 -1.18
CA ALA A 47 -14.30 0.02 -0.53
C ALA A 47 -13.69 -0.10 0.86
N ALA A 48 -14.14 -1.05 1.67
CA ALA A 48 -13.56 -1.30 3.00
C ALA A 48 -12.07 -1.71 2.89
N ARG A 49 -11.74 -2.61 1.95
CA ARG A 49 -10.37 -3.02 1.66
C ARG A 49 -9.49 -1.84 1.25
N LEU A 50 -9.94 -1.06 0.28
CA LEU A 50 -9.17 0.04 -0.28
C LEU A 50 -8.94 1.15 0.76
N ALA A 51 -9.97 1.51 1.52
CA ALA A 51 -9.87 2.46 2.62
C ALA A 51 -8.88 1.99 3.70
N PHE A 52 -8.96 0.73 4.11
CA PHE A 52 -8.04 0.16 5.09
C PHE A 52 -6.57 0.22 4.62
N HIS A 53 -6.31 -0.13 3.36
CA HIS A 53 -4.95 -0.10 2.82
C HIS A 53 -4.41 1.31 2.59
N PHE A 54 -5.20 2.24 2.04
CA PHE A 54 -4.74 3.62 1.84
C PHE A 54 -4.61 4.40 3.15
N ASN A 55 -5.40 4.10 4.18
CA ASN A 55 -5.17 4.66 5.52
C ASN A 55 -3.78 4.29 6.05
N LYS A 56 -3.34 3.04 5.82
CA LYS A 56 -1.97 2.64 6.18
C LYS A 56 -0.91 3.36 5.35
N GLN A 57 -1.10 3.50 4.04
CA GLN A 57 -0.17 4.24 3.19
C GLN A 57 -0.10 5.72 3.61
N ARG A 58 -1.24 6.33 3.97
CA ARG A 58 -1.32 7.69 4.53
C ARG A 58 -0.52 7.81 5.82
N THR A 59 -0.72 6.91 6.79
CA THR A 59 0.06 6.90 8.04
C THR A 59 1.55 6.81 7.75
N ARG A 60 1.96 5.99 6.78
CA ARG A 60 3.37 5.90 6.37
C ARG A 60 3.87 7.16 5.68
N PHE A 61 3.08 7.74 4.76
CA PHE A 61 3.43 8.99 4.07
C PHE A 61 3.74 10.12 5.06
N VAL A 62 3.00 10.19 6.16
CA VAL A 62 3.20 11.21 7.20
C VAL A 62 4.33 10.83 8.18
N GLY A 63 4.45 9.54 8.52
CA GLY A 63 5.28 9.09 9.65
C GLY A 63 6.66 8.53 9.28
N ASP A 64 6.88 8.10 8.03
CA ASP A 64 8.12 7.45 7.59
C ASP A 64 8.94 8.43 6.72
N PRO A 65 10.05 9.01 7.21
CA PRO A 65 10.84 9.97 6.43
C PRO A 65 11.62 9.33 5.28
N THR A 66 11.73 7.99 5.26
CA THR A 66 12.48 7.26 4.24
C THR A 66 11.63 6.97 3.00
N VAL A 67 10.29 7.04 3.13
CA VAL A 67 9.37 6.71 2.05
C VAL A 67 9.29 7.83 1.01
N ARG A 68 9.13 7.44 -0.25
CA ARG A 68 8.84 8.32 -1.38
C ARG A 68 7.66 7.74 -2.15
N TYR A 69 6.80 8.64 -2.63
CA TYR A 69 5.62 8.27 -3.40
C TYR A 69 5.54 9.09 -4.68
N MET A 70 5.14 8.43 -5.76
CA MET A 70 4.75 9.05 -7.01
C MET A 70 3.42 8.49 -7.48
N LYS A 71 2.70 9.31 -8.24
CA LYS A 71 1.48 8.93 -8.93
C LYS A 71 1.65 9.04 -10.44
N VAL A 72 0.98 8.14 -11.14
CA VAL A 72 0.80 8.20 -12.59
C VAL A 72 -0.57 8.79 -12.85
N ILE A 73 -0.61 9.90 -13.58
CA ILE A 73 -1.84 10.58 -13.98
C ILE A 73 -2.14 10.28 -15.45
N ASP A 74 -3.37 9.86 -15.72
CA ASP A 74 -3.98 9.81 -17.04
C ASP A 74 -5.04 10.92 -17.15
N THR A 75 -4.71 11.98 -17.87
CA THR A 75 -5.58 13.18 -17.98
C THR A 75 -6.86 12.92 -18.77
N ASP A 76 -6.93 11.81 -19.51
CA ASP A 76 -8.09 11.44 -20.32
C ASP A 76 -9.10 10.60 -19.52
N ASN A 77 -8.79 10.26 -18.25
CA ASN A 77 -9.59 9.41 -17.38
C ASN A 77 -10.41 10.21 -16.35
N PRO A 78 -11.70 9.88 -16.10
CA PRO A 78 -12.48 10.48 -15.01
C PRO A 78 -11.81 10.37 -13.63
N ASN A 79 -11.06 9.29 -13.42
CA ASN A 79 -10.23 9.06 -12.25
C ASN A 79 -8.76 9.17 -12.69
N PRO A 80 -8.17 10.38 -12.60
CA PRO A 80 -6.89 10.64 -13.24
C PRO A 80 -5.75 9.84 -12.63
N ILE A 81 -5.79 9.48 -11.34
CA ILE A 81 -4.71 8.73 -10.69
C ILE A 81 -4.82 7.23 -10.95
N ILE A 82 -4.20 6.74 -12.01
CA ILE A 82 -4.33 5.33 -12.43
C ILE A 82 -3.34 4.38 -11.73
N SER A 83 -2.31 4.91 -11.06
CA SER A 83 -1.33 4.10 -10.34
C SER A 83 -0.54 4.94 -9.33
N ILE A 84 -0.05 4.30 -8.27
CA ILE A 84 0.97 4.86 -7.39
C ILE A 84 2.18 3.92 -7.30
N ALA A 85 3.36 4.51 -7.19
CA ALA A 85 4.59 3.83 -6.88
C ALA A 85 5.09 4.32 -5.52
N ARG A 86 5.57 3.39 -4.71
CA ARG A 86 6.21 3.65 -3.43
C ARG A 86 7.57 2.98 -3.41
N TRP A 87 8.59 3.74 -3.01
CA TRP A 87 9.90 3.21 -2.71
C TRP A 87 10.46 3.89 -1.47
N HIS A 88 11.59 3.40 -1.02
CA HIS A 88 12.29 3.93 0.14
C HIS A 88 13.69 4.36 -0.26
N PHE A 89 14.23 5.28 0.53
CA PHE A 89 15.65 5.61 0.48
C PHE A 89 16.24 5.52 1.89
N TYR A 90 17.09 4.54 2.09
CA TYR A 90 17.79 4.25 3.33
C TYR A 90 19.26 4.62 3.18
N PRO A 91 19.72 5.78 3.69
CA PRO A 91 21.09 6.23 3.48
C PRO A 91 22.13 5.31 4.13
N ASN A 92 21.75 4.57 5.18
CA ASN A 92 22.62 3.63 5.89
C ASN A 92 22.31 2.17 5.54
N GLY A 93 21.52 1.93 4.49
CA GLY A 93 20.99 0.62 4.13
C GLY A 93 19.74 0.22 4.90
N TYR A 94 19.09 -0.82 4.40
CA TYR A 94 17.82 -1.33 4.91
C TYR A 94 17.99 -2.06 6.26
N ASP A 95 17.25 -1.64 7.28
CA ASP A 95 17.12 -2.35 8.56
C ASP A 95 15.77 -3.09 8.60
N PHE A 96 15.84 -4.42 8.55
CA PHE A 96 14.63 -5.24 8.51
C PHE A 96 13.73 -5.06 9.75
N GLU A 97 14.31 -5.01 10.96
CA GLU A 97 13.53 -4.96 12.20
C GLU A 97 12.87 -3.60 12.39
N ALA A 98 13.54 -2.53 11.95
CA ALA A 98 12.98 -1.18 11.97
C ALA A 98 11.87 -0.99 10.92
N GLU A 99 11.98 -1.63 9.74
CA GLU A 99 11.11 -1.34 8.59
C GLU A 99 9.90 -2.27 8.44
N ILE A 100 10.01 -3.53 8.87
CA ILE A 100 8.92 -4.50 8.71
C ILE A 100 7.58 -4.10 9.39
N PRO A 101 7.53 -3.33 10.51
CA PRO A 101 6.26 -2.89 11.10
C PRO A 101 5.42 -2.02 10.17
N TRP A 102 6.05 -1.28 9.26
CA TRP A 102 5.33 -0.45 8.29
C TRP A 102 4.64 -1.26 7.19
N GLU A 103 5.03 -2.51 7.00
CA GLU A 103 4.51 -3.39 5.94
C GLU A 103 3.42 -4.33 6.49
N MET A 104 3.61 -4.88 7.69
CA MET A 104 2.68 -5.84 8.32
C MET A 104 1.48 -5.19 9.00
N HIS A 105 0.33 -5.85 9.05
CA HIS A 105 -0.80 -5.41 9.86
C HIS A 105 -0.73 -6.07 11.23
N ILE A 106 -0.69 -5.26 12.29
CA ILE A 106 -0.75 -5.75 13.67
C ILE A 106 -2.18 -5.44 14.15
N PRO A 107 -3.06 -6.43 14.34
CA PRO A 107 -4.38 -6.19 14.88
C PRO A 107 -4.25 -5.62 16.29
N THR A 108 -4.62 -4.36 16.46
CA THR A 108 -4.79 -3.74 17.78
C THR A 108 -6.28 -3.51 18.04
N PRO A 109 -6.72 -3.33 19.30
CA PRO A 109 -8.11 -3.03 19.60
C PRO A 109 -8.66 -1.82 18.82
N GLU A 110 -7.81 -0.83 18.53
CA GLU A 110 -8.16 0.39 17.79
C GLU A 110 -8.25 0.14 16.27
N LEU A 111 -7.40 -0.75 15.74
CA LEU A 111 -7.40 -1.10 14.32
C LEU A 111 -8.54 -2.08 13.98
N GLN A 112 -8.92 -2.94 14.92
CA GLN A 112 -9.88 -4.04 14.71
C GLN A 112 -11.18 -3.63 14.00
N PRO A 113 -11.84 -2.49 14.35
CA PRO A 113 -13.06 -2.08 13.68
C PRO A 113 -12.90 -1.71 12.20
N SER A 114 -11.66 -1.42 11.76
CA SER A 114 -11.34 -1.02 10.38
C SER A 114 -10.84 -2.17 9.50
N ILE A 115 -10.53 -3.32 10.10
CA ILE A 115 -10.03 -4.49 9.36
C ILE A 115 -11.17 -5.04 8.48
N PRO A 116 -10.96 -5.21 7.16
CA PRO A 116 -11.96 -5.79 6.28
C PRO A 116 -12.36 -7.19 6.73
N GLN A 117 -13.64 -7.52 6.55
CA GLN A 117 -14.15 -8.85 6.83
C GLN A 117 -13.38 -9.90 6.01
N ASP A 118 -13.10 -11.04 6.62
CA ASP A 118 -12.38 -12.18 6.01
C ASP A 118 -10.95 -11.88 5.54
N PHE A 119 -10.36 -10.75 5.95
CA PHE A 119 -8.96 -10.48 5.67
C PHE A 119 -8.04 -11.44 6.43
N ASN A 120 -7.36 -12.33 5.70
CA ASN A 120 -6.36 -13.24 6.23
C ASN A 120 -5.04 -12.51 6.53
N ILE A 121 -5.04 -11.73 7.61
CA ILE A 121 -3.86 -11.00 8.12
C ILE A 121 -2.65 -11.93 8.36
N PRO A 122 -2.80 -13.13 8.96
CA PRO A 122 -1.68 -14.05 9.12
C PRO A 122 -0.97 -14.38 7.80
N ALA A 123 -1.73 -14.72 6.75
CA ALA A 123 -1.17 -15.00 5.42
C ALA A 123 -0.52 -13.75 4.81
N HIS A 124 -1.20 -12.61 4.87
CA HIS A 124 -0.68 -11.33 4.38
C HIS A 124 0.67 -10.98 5.01
N ASN A 125 0.76 -11.05 6.34
CA ASN A 125 1.98 -10.76 7.08
C ASN A 125 3.08 -11.79 6.79
N HIS A 126 2.72 -13.06 6.60
CA HIS A 126 3.68 -14.09 6.21
C HIS A 126 4.33 -13.76 4.87
N PHE A 127 3.55 -13.39 3.85
CA PHE A 127 4.07 -13.00 2.54
C PHE A 127 5.00 -11.79 2.63
N LEU A 128 4.60 -10.72 3.34
CA LEU A 128 5.42 -9.52 3.47
C LEU A 128 6.70 -9.77 4.27
N ARG A 129 6.62 -10.49 5.39
CA ARG A 129 7.79 -10.89 6.18
C ARG A 129 8.77 -11.73 5.36
N SER A 130 8.27 -12.66 4.55
CA SER A 130 9.11 -13.50 3.69
C SER A 130 9.79 -12.68 2.59
N ARG A 131 9.04 -11.82 1.90
CA ARG A 131 9.55 -10.90 0.87
C ARG A 131 10.64 -9.99 1.43
N ASP A 132 10.36 -9.30 2.53
CA ASP A 132 11.26 -8.28 3.08
C ASP A 132 12.43 -8.90 3.84
N GLY A 133 12.24 -10.06 4.48
CA GLY A 133 13.33 -10.81 5.10
C GLY A 133 14.34 -11.29 4.05
N ALA A 134 13.87 -11.66 2.86
CA ALA A 134 14.73 -12.05 1.75
C ALA A 134 15.61 -10.89 1.24
N ARG A 135 15.27 -9.62 1.49
CA ARG A 135 16.09 -8.44 1.10
C ARG A 135 17.52 -8.53 1.60
N THR A 136 17.71 -9.10 2.78
CA THR A 136 19.04 -9.32 3.38
C THR A 136 19.98 -10.15 2.51
N SER A 137 19.45 -10.94 1.57
CA SER A 137 20.25 -11.80 0.68
C SER A 137 20.67 -11.12 -0.64
N TRP A 138 20.05 -10.00 -1.03
CA TRP A 138 20.31 -9.31 -2.30
C TRP A 138 20.57 -7.80 -2.18
N VAL A 139 20.36 -7.20 -1.01
CA VAL A 139 20.76 -5.83 -0.70
C VAL A 139 22.08 -5.88 0.09
N PRO A 140 23.14 -5.20 -0.36
CA PRO A 140 24.39 -5.15 0.38
C PRO A 140 24.20 -4.53 1.78
N ALA A 141 24.78 -5.16 2.80
CA ALA A 141 24.72 -4.64 4.16
C ALA A 141 25.37 -3.25 4.25
N ASN A 142 24.73 -2.33 4.98
CA ASN A 142 25.21 -0.97 5.24
C ASN A 142 25.51 -0.13 3.98
N ALA A 143 24.86 -0.41 2.85
CA ALA A 143 24.96 0.37 1.63
C ALA A 143 23.65 1.12 1.36
N PRO A 144 23.68 2.37 0.84
CA PRO A 144 22.47 3.09 0.48
C PRO A 144 21.57 2.29 -0.48
N CYS A 145 20.27 2.24 -0.19
CA CYS A 145 19.29 1.54 -1.03
C CYS A 145 17.91 2.20 -0.98
#